data_AF-A0AAV1QHB4-F1
#
_entry.id   AF-A0AAV1QHB4-F1
#
_cell.length_a   1.000
_cell.length_b   1.000
_cell.length_c   1.000
_cell.angle_alpha   90.00
_cell.angle_beta   90.00
_cell.angle_gamma   90.00
#
_symmetry.space_group_name_H-M   'P 1'
#
loop_
_entity.id
_entity.type
_entity.pdbx_description
1 polymer ?
#
loop_
_entity_poly.entity_id
_entity_poly.type
_entity_poly.pdbx_seq_one_letter_code
_entity_poly.pdbx_strand_id
1 'polypeptide(L)'
;MASDELARKLQSRMAATQEAEPRQEPKQEPRQEPVHSPVRPKPQEPEAACGESSSELSAVLTRRLDINEGNAAPRATRVFNPYTEFKEFSRKQIKDMEAMFKR
;
A
#
# COMPACT_ATOMS: atom_id res chain seq x y z
N MET A 1 -2.52 33.55 6.57
CA MET A 1 -3.81 32.85 6.49
C MET A 1 -3.66 31.34 6.68
N ALA A 2 -3.13 30.56 5.72
CA ALA A 2 -2.98 29.09 5.88
C ALA A 2 -1.98 28.67 6.99
N SER A 3 -0.94 29.47 7.21
CA SER A 3 0.06 29.26 8.27
C SER A 3 -0.53 29.42 9.68
N ASP A 4 -1.46 30.36 9.87
CA ASP A 4 -1.97 30.76 11.19
C ASP A 4 -3.00 29.74 11.71
N GLU A 5 -3.76 29.11 10.81
CA GLU A 5 -4.62 27.98 11.14
C GLU A 5 -3.82 26.73 11.48
N LEU A 6 -2.74 26.48 10.73
CA LEU A 6 -1.83 25.36 11.01
C LEU A 6 -1.14 25.52 12.38
N ALA A 7 -0.65 26.72 12.70
CA ALA A 7 0.00 27.02 13.98
C ALA A 7 -0.95 26.77 15.17
N ARG A 8 -2.19 27.27 15.09
CA ARG A 8 -3.20 27.05 16.14
C ARG A 8 -3.54 25.57 16.31
N LYS A 9 -3.64 24.82 15.20
CA LYS A 9 -3.92 23.38 15.23
C LYS A 9 -2.77 22.56 15.82
N LEU A 10 -1.52 22.95 15.57
CA LEU A 10 -0.34 22.32 16.17
C LEU A 10 -0.28 22.57 17.69
N GLN A 11 -0.51 23.81 18.13
CA GLN A 11 -0.56 24.15 19.56
C GLN A 11 -1.62 23.32 20.31
N SER A 12 -2.83 23.20 19.74
CA SER A 12 -3.92 22.41 20.33
C SER A 12 -3.55 20.92 20.49
N ARG A 13 -2.88 20.31 19.50
CA ARG A 13 -2.42 18.92 19.60
C ARG A 13 -1.35 18.71 20.66
N MET A 14 -0.41 19.64 20.78
CA MET A 14 0.66 19.55 21.77
C MET A 14 0.14 19.61 23.21
N ALA A 15 -0.95 20.35 23.46
CA ALA A 15 -1.62 20.34 24.75
C ALA A 15 -2.29 18.98 25.02
N ALA A 16 -3.04 18.44 24.04
CA ALA A 16 -3.74 17.16 24.20
C ALA A 16 -2.81 15.96 24.42
N THR A 17 -1.61 15.95 23.83
CA THR A 17 -0.62 14.88 24.05
C THR A 17 0.04 14.95 25.43
N GLN A 18 0.18 16.15 26.01
CA GLN A 18 0.74 16.31 27.36
C GLN A 18 -0.24 15.88 28.47
N GLU A 19 -1.55 15.88 28.20
CA GLU A 19 -2.58 15.49 29.18
C GLU A 19 -2.98 14.01 29.10
N ALA A 20 -2.44 13.25 28.14
CA ALA A 20 -2.72 11.82 27.99
C ALA A 20 -1.65 10.95 28.69
N GLU A 21 -1.78 10.76 30.00
CA GLU A 21 -1.14 9.62 30.67
C GLU A 21 -1.72 8.27 30.15
N PRO A 22 -0.90 7.21 30.04
CA PRO A 22 -1.29 5.98 29.36
C PRO A 22 -2.20 5.11 30.24
N ARG A 23 -3.51 5.20 30.03
CA ARG A 23 -4.48 4.32 30.69
C ARG A 23 -4.74 3.05 29.86
N GLN A 24 -4.13 1.97 30.32
CA GLN A 24 -4.62 0.59 30.34
C GLN A 24 -4.65 -0.21 29.02
N GLU A 25 -3.61 -1.05 28.87
CA GLU A 25 -3.60 -2.26 28.05
C GLU A 25 -4.63 -3.29 28.56
N PRO A 26 -5.34 -4.00 27.65
CA PRO A 26 -5.85 -5.33 27.93
C PRO A 26 -5.14 -6.39 27.08
N LYS A 27 -4.21 -7.08 27.74
CA LYS A 27 -3.91 -8.52 27.70
C LYS A 27 -4.26 -9.28 26.40
N GLN A 28 -3.20 -9.64 25.67
CA GLN A 28 -3.16 -10.77 24.75
C GLN A 28 -3.15 -12.10 25.51
N GLU A 29 -3.87 -13.12 25.02
CA GLU A 29 -3.46 -14.53 25.02
C GLU A 29 -4.42 -15.41 24.16
N PRO A 30 -4.05 -16.64 23.75
CA PRO A 30 -3.54 -16.94 22.40
C PRO A 30 -4.41 -17.97 21.63
N ARG A 31 -3.84 -18.58 20.57
CA ARG A 31 -4.21 -19.88 19.92
C ARG A 31 -5.32 -19.77 18.82
N GLN A 32 -5.25 -20.35 17.60
CA GLN A 32 -4.54 -21.48 16.97
C GLN A 32 -4.52 -21.31 15.43
N GLU A 33 -3.48 -21.81 14.75
CA GLU A 33 -3.53 -22.06 13.30
C GLU A 33 -4.34 -23.33 12.97
N PRO A 34 -4.87 -23.45 11.74
CA PRO A 34 -4.39 -24.54 10.90
C PRO A 34 -4.19 -24.18 9.42
N VAL A 35 -2.96 -24.42 8.98
CA VAL A 35 -2.55 -25.03 7.69
C VAL A 35 -3.67 -25.43 6.73
N HIS A 36 -3.71 -24.84 5.54
CA HIS A 36 -4.04 -25.54 4.28
C HIS A 36 -3.51 -24.76 3.07
N SER A 37 -2.45 -25.28 2.45
CA SER A 37 -1.89 -24.81 1.18
C SER A 37 -2.77 -25.22 -0.01
N PRO A 38 -2.79 -24.41 -1.07
CA PRO A 38 -2.70 -24.98 -2.42
C PRO A 38 -1.60 -24.28 -3.24
N VAL A 39 -0.68 -25.11 -3.74
CA VAL A 39 0.38 -24.75 -4.69
C VAL A 39 -0.24 -24.12 -5.95
N ARG A 40 0.13 -22.88 -6.26
CA ARG A 40 -0.08 -22.23 -7.57
C ARG A 40 1.29 -21.93 -8.20
N PRO A 41 1.48 -22.10 -9.52
CA PRO A 41 2.74 -21.76 -10.19
C PRO A 41 2.94 -20.24 -10.19
N LYS A 42 4.15 -19.81 -9.78
CA LYS A 42 4.61 -18.40 -9.73
C LYS A 42 4.71 -17.79 -11.14
N PRO A 43 4.06 -16.64 -11.39
CA PRO A 43 4.75 -15.51 -12.02
C PRO A 43 5.45 -14.71 -10.92
N GLN A 44 6.72 -14.40 -11.14
CA GLN A 44 7.58 -13.67 -10.21
C GLN A 44 7.10 -12.21 -10.13
N GLU A 45 6.14 -11.95 -9.24
CA GLU A 45 5.81 -10.60 -8.74
C GLU A 45 6.78 -10.25 -7.60
N PRO A 46 7.13 -8.97 -7.40
CA PRO A 46 8.03 -8.59 -6.31
C PRO A 46 7.40 -9.03 -4.98
N GLU A 47 8.16 -9.82 -4.21
CA GLU A 47 7.76 -10.29 -2.89
C GLU A 47 7.50 -9.10 -1.96
N ALA A 48 6.25 -8.66 -1.90
CA ALA A 48 5.68 -8.05 -0.71
C ALA A 48 4.87 -9.14 -0.03
N ALA A 49 5.59 -10.03 0.65
CA ALA A 49 5.05 -11.04 1.52
C ALA A 49 4.06 -10.39 2.50
N CYS A 50 2.86 -10.96 2.58
CA CYS A 50 1.96 -10.77 3.72
C CYS A 50 2.73 -11.15 5.00
N GLY A 51 3.27 -10.15 5.70
CA GLY A 51 4.04 -10.33 6.92
C GLY A 51 4.14 -9.00 7.65
N GLU A 52 3.41 -8.90 8.77
CA GLU A 52 3.33 -7.75 9.69
C GLU A 52 2.53 -6.54 9.17
N SER A 53 1.29 -6.36 9.65
CA SER A 53 0.50 -5.13 9.44
C SER A 53 1.25 -3.86 9.88
N SER A 54 2.21 -4.00 10.81
CA SER A 54 3.15 -2.93 11.22
C SER A 54 4.13 -2.55 10.12
N SER A 55 4.59 -3.51 9.32
CA SER A 55 5.50 -3.31 8.18
C SER A 55 4.83 -2.50 7.07
N GLU A 56 3.57 -2.82 6.74
CA GLU A 56 2.82 -2.05 5.73
C GLU A 56 2.54 -0.61 6.20
N LEU A 57 2.09 -0.43 7.44
CA LEU A 57 1.79 0.90 7.98
C LEU A 57 3.05 1.77 8.10
N SER A 58 4.16 1.21 8.59
CA SER A 58 5.43 1.93 8.66
C SER A 58 5.94 2.32 7.27
N ALA A 59 5.87 1.43 6.28
CA ALA A 59 6.20 1.75 4.89
C ALA A 59 5.33 2.89 4.32
N VAL A 60 4.03 2.89 4.65
CA VAL A 60 3.12 3.98 4.24
C VAL A 60 3.50 5.31 4.90
N LEU A 61 3.81 5.31 6.19
CA LEU A 61 4.22 6.50 6.93
C LEU A 61 5.54 7.07 6.42
N THR A 62 6.57 6.23 6.27
CA THR A 62 7.87 6.63 5.70
C THR A 62 7.68 7.25 4.32
N ARG A 63 6.88 6.62 3.45
CA ARG A 63 6.57 7.19 2.13
C ARG A 63 5.89 8.56 2.22
N ARG A 64 5.01 8.78 3.19
CA ARG A 64 4.36 10.09 3.38
C ARG A 64 5.36 11.16 3.80
N LEU A 65 6.30 10.82 4.67
CA LEU A 65 7.39 11.72 5.05
C LEU A 65 8.26 12.06 3.84
N ASP A 66 8.70 11.07 3.07
CA ASP A 66 9.51 11.28 1.86
C ASP A 66 8.81 12.22 0.87
N ILE A 67 7.48 12.10 0.70
CA ILE A 67 6.69 12.97 -0.17
C ILE A 67 6.70 14.40 0.36
N ASN A 68 6.51 14.59 1.66
CA ASN A 68 6.49 15.91 2.28
C ASN A 68 7.85 16.60 2.23
N GLU A 69 8.94 15.83 2.36
CA GLU A 69 10.32 16.32 2.27
C GLU A 69 10.79 16.54 0.82
N GLY A 70 9.99 16.11 -0.17
CA GLY A 70 10.35 16.18 -1.58
C GLY A 70 11.37 15.13 -2.03
N ASN A 71 11.72 14.17 -1.16
CA ASN A 71 12.65 13.08 -1.45
C ASN A 71 11.97 11.83 -2.01
N ALA A 72 10.64 11.85 -2.16
CA ALA A 72 9.90 10.71 -2.69
C ALA A 72 10.28 10.40 -4.13
N ALA A 73 10.79 9.19 -4.35
CA ALA A 73 11.02 8.67 -5.68
C ALA A 73 9.70 8.61 -6.48
N PRO A 74 9.71 9.00 -7.77
CA PRO A 74 8.57 8.81 -8.66
C PRO A 74 8.18 7.33 -8.68
N ARG A 75 6.89 7.03 -8.43
CA ARG A 75 6.40 5.67 -8.62
C ARG A 75 6.32 5.40 -10.12
N ALA A 76 7.22 4.56 -10.63
CA ALA A 76 7.07 4.01 -11.97
C ALA A 76 5.81 3.14 -12.00
N THR A 77 4.73 3.66 -12.57
CA THR A 77 3.58 2.83 -12.90
C THR A 77 3.99 1.94 -14.06
N ARG A 78 3.93 0.63 -13.86
CA ARG A 78 4.13 -0.31 -14.97
C ARG A 78 3.06 -0.03 -16.02
N VAL A 79 3.48 0.40 -17.20
CA VAL A 79 2.57 0.63 -18.33
C VAL A 79 2.13 -0.72 -18.85
N PHE A 80 0.82 -0.98 -18.81
CA PHE A 80 0.25 -2.20 -19.34
C PHE A 80 0.40 -2.24 -20.86
N ASN A 81 1.06 -3.29 -21.37
CA ASN A 81 1.19 -3.53 -22.81
C ASN A 81 0.62 -4.91 -23.14
N PRO A 82 -0.56 -5.00 -23.80
CA PRO A 82 -1.24 -6.27 -24.02
C PRO A 82 -0.40 -7.24 -24.85
N TYR A 83 0.50 -6.74 -25.70
CA TYR A 83 1.35 -7.58 -26.55
C TYR A 83 2.55 -8.20 -25.81
N THR A 84 2.90 -7.68 -24.63
CA THR A 84 3.98 -8.25 -23.79
C THR A 84 3.45 -9.01 -22.59
N GLU A 85 2.29 -8.62 -22.07
CA GLU A 85 1.61 -9.30 -20.96
C GLU A 85 0.93 -10.60 -21.44
N PHE A 86 0.49 -10.65 -22.71
CA PHE A 86 -0.15 -11.84 -23.29
C PHE A 86 0.60 -12.33 -24.53
N LYS A 87 1.64 -13.13 -24.31
CA LYS A 87 2.44 -13.71 -25.40
C LYS A 87 1.78 -14.93 -26.03
N GLU A 88 0.79 -15.49 -25.33
CA GLU A 88 0.00 -16.65 -25.73
C GLU A 88 -1.01 -16.31 -26.82
N PHE A 89 -1.32 -15.02 -27.01
CA PHE A 89 -2.24 -14.55 -28.03
C PHE A 89 -1.50 -13.84 -29.16
N SER A 90 -1.91 -14.13 -30.40
CA SER A 90 -1.43 -13.35 -31.55
C SER A 90 -1.91 -11.90 -31.46
N ARG A 91 -1.17 -10.98 -32.08
CA ARG A 91 -1.58 -9.56 -32.18
C ARG A 91 -2.98 -9.39 -32.77
N LYS A 92 -3.37 -10.29 -33.69
CA LYS A 92 -4.70 -10.31 -34.28
C LYS A 92 -5.77 -10.69 -33.25
N GLN A 93 -5.56 -11.75 -32.49
CA GLN A 93 -6.51 -12.18 -31.45
C GLN A 93 -6.68 -11.12 -30.36
N ILE A 94 -5.59 -10.50 -29.91
CA ILE A 94 -5.63 -9.39 -28.93
C ILE A 94 -6.52 -8.25 -29.44
N LYS A 95 -6.35 -7.86 -30.71
CA LYS A 95 -7.13 -6.79 -31.32
C LYS A 95 -8.60 -7.17 -31.53
N ASP A 96 -8.86 -8.41 -31.95
CA ASP A 96 -10.22 -8.91 -32.14
C ASP A 96 -10.96 -8.98 -30.77
N MET A 97 -10.27 -9.38 -29.70
CA MET A 97 -10.81 -9.33 -28.33
C MET A 97 -11.03 -7.90 -27.84
N GLU A 98 -10.06 -7.00 -28.05
CA GLU A 98 -10.19 -5.58 -27.72
C GLU A 98 -11.46 -4.97 -28.34
N ALA A 99 -11.76 -5.30 -29.60
CA ALA A 99 -12.96 -4.83 -30.28
C ALA A 99 -14.26 -5.34 -29.63
N MET A 100 -14.27 -6.56 -29.06
CA MET A 100 -15.42 -7.08 -28.32
C MET A 100 -15.64 -6.34 -27.00
N PHE A 101 -14.57 -5.97 -26.29
CA PHE A 101 -14.64 -5.29 -25.00
C PHE A 101 -14.83 -3.77 -25.07
N LYS A 102 -14.60 -3.15 -26.24
CA LYS A 102 -14.80 -1.70 -26.46
C LYS A 102 -16.26 -1.28 -26.71
N ARG A 103 -17.20 -2.24 -26.68
CA ARG A 103 -18.63 -2.00 -26.89
C ARG A 103 -19.31 -1.41 -25.66
#